data_AF-A0A524HHH6-F1
#
_entry.id   AF-A0A524HHH6-F1
#
_cell.length_a   1.000
_cell.length_b   1.000
_cell.length_c   1.000
_cell.angle_alpha   90.00
_cell.angle_beta   90.00
_cell.angle_gamma   90.00
#
_symmetry.space_group_name_H-M   'P 1'
#
loop_
_entity.id
_entity.type
_entity.pdbx_description
1 polymer ?
#
loop_
_entity_poly.entity_id
_entity_poly.type
_entity_poly.pdbx_seq_one_letter_code
_entity_poly.pdbx_strand_id
1 'polypeptide(L)'
;MPVQVQKIIMKKGFITVCLLLFVTCQYSLFAAEPVLWWSFDQDPDSHILDRSGRVSDTIEGQYRYLPGVSGNALKPDGYSTCITRNTVQESLILDSAFTVEAWVVPAAYPWNWCPVIALSNDHSETGFSFNVGPNGNFSLEASFAEEWQVCTSEKNIMPLRKWTHIAAVFDSKKGIRLYANGKLTGQLDEKGKINYKGQQQLRGMMNYSKCKPSNIVRQHGTLPGWFSVDGLVDEVKIYNTAMSGKEIARLFRAISPVKDPSLKFRQMPSGPKGPGRFGAYYCN
;
A
#
# COMPACT_ATOMS: atom_id res chain seq x y z
N MET A 1 78.60 -21.69 58.83
CA MET A 1 79.57 -21.93 57.73
C MET A 1 78.80 -22.62 56.60
N PRO A 2 79.05 -22.31 55.32
CA PRO A 2 78.76 -21.01 54.72
C PRO A 2 77.97 -21.15 53.39
N VAL A 3 77.72 -20.00 52.73
CA VAL A 3 77.57 -19.81 51.26
C VAL A 3 76.16 -20.08 50.69
N GLN A 4 75.55 -19.32 49.78
CA GLN A 4 75.89 -18.22 48.87
C GLN A 4 74.55 -17.45 48.66
N VAL A 5 74.60 -16.12 48.58
CA VAL A 5 73.51 -15.30 48.05
C VAL A 5 73.71 -15.20 46.54
N GLN A 6 72.73 -15.64 45.73
CA GLN A 6 72.71 -15.33 44.30
C GLN A 6 71.44 -14.58 43.91
N LYS A 7 71.66 -13.33 43.50
CA LYS A 7 70.72 -12.42 42.83
C LYS A 7 70.13 -13.09 41.59
N ILE A 8 68.81 -13.01 41.43
CA ILE A 8 68.17 -13.20 40.13
C ILE A 8 67.48 -11.89 39.72
N ILE A 9 67.89 -11.48 38.53
CA ILE A 9 67.64 -10.20 37.86
C ILE A 9 66.24 -10.20 37.24
N MET A 10 65.47 -9.15 37.53
CA MET A 10 64.18 -8.84 36.89
C MET A 10 64.35 -8.64 35.37
N LYS A 11 63.64 -9.42 34.56
CA LYS A 11 63.36 -9.07 33.16
C LYS A 11 62.00 -8.39 33.08
N LYS A 12 62.02 -7.12 32.68
CA LYS A 12 60.85 -6.30 32.35
C LYS A 12 60.15 -6.87 31.11
N GLY A 13 58.99 -7.46 31.28
CA GLY A 13 58.04 -7.75 30.21
C GLY A 13 56.95 -6.68 30.19
N PHE A 14 57.07 -5.70 29.28
CA PHE A 14 56.03 -4.72 29.01
C PHE A 14 54.88 -5.45 28.28
N ILE A 15 53.80 -5.76 29.00
CA ILE A 15 52.53 -6.17 28.37
C ILE A 15 51.74 -4.89 28.15
N THR A 16 51.87 -4.32 26.96
CA THR A 16 50.99 -3.25 26.49
C THR A 16 49.62 -3.86 26.19
N VAL A 17 48.71 -3.78 27.17
CA VAL A 17 47.29 -4.08 26.95
C VAL A 17 46.69 -2.89 26.20
N CYS A 18 46.64 -2.98 24.87
CA CYS A 18 45.82 -2.10 24.05
C CYS A 18 44.35 -2.40 24.32
N LEU A 19 43.74 -1.65 25.24
CA LEU A 19 42.30 -1.65 25.46
C LEU A 19 41.62 -0.95 24.27
N LEU A 20 41.35 -1.71 23.20
CA LEU A 20 40.50 -1.26 22.10
C LEU A 20 39.06 -1.15 22.61
N LEU A 21 38.68 0.05 23.05
CA LEU A 21 37.29 0.47 23.24
C LEU A 21 36.59 0.47 21.87
N PHE A 22 36.08 -0.70 21.47
CA PHE A 22 35.05 -0.79 20.43
C PHE A 22 33.76 -0.23 21.03
N VAL A 23 33.58 1.09 20.93
CA VAL A 23 32.25 1.68 21.01
C VAL A 23 31.54 1.28 19.73
N THR A 24 30.90 0.11 19.74
CA THR A 24 29.91 -0.22 18.72
C THR A 24 28.74 0.73 18.93
N CYS A 25 28.78 1.86 18.25
CA CYS A 25 27.61 2.70 18.04
C CYS A 25 26.62 1.85 17.25
N GLN A 26 25.77 1.11 17.96
CA GLN A 26 24.59 0.49 17.38
C GLN A 26 23.68 1.64 16.96
N TYR A 27 23.83 2.08 15.71
CA TYR A 27 22.76 2.75 15.03
C TYR A 27 21.64 1.72 14.85
N SER A 28 20.78 1.59 15.86
CA SER A 28 19.42 1.14 15.62
C SER A 28 18.81 2.17 14.68
N LEU A 29 18.93 1.93 13.37
CA LEU A 29 18.14 2.63 12.38
C LEU A 29 16.70 2.30 12.74
N PHE A 30 16.02 3.22 13.43
CA PHE A 30 14.58 3.13 13.61
C PHE A 30 14.00 3.11 12.20
N ALA A 31 13.55 1.94 11.74
CA ALA A 31 12.70 1.89 10.56
C ALA A 31 11.46 2.72 10.91
N ALA A 32 11.10 3.67 10.06
CA ALA A 32 9.89 4.45 10.29
C ALA A 32 8.72 3.48 10.47
N GLU A 33 8.02 3.58 11.59
CA GLU A 33 6.88 2.71 11.87
C GLU A 33 5.65 3.27 11.17
N PRO A 34 4.81 2.43 10.55
CA PRO A 34 3.58 2.90 9.96
C PRO A 34 2.61 3.37 11.05
N VAL A 35 1.84 4.42 10.77
CA VAL A 35 0.71 4.87 11.59
C VAL A 35 -0.58 4.13 11.25
N LEU A 36 -0.64 3.48 10.08
CA LEU A 36 -1.68 2.52 9.72
C LEU A 36 -1.06 1.34 8.98
N TRP A 37 -1.50 0.12 9.31
CA TRP A 37 -1.05 -1.07 8.61
C TRP A 37 -2.15 -2.14 8.50
N TRP A 38 -2.62 -2.36 7.26
CA TRP A 38 -3.44 -3.51 6.89
C TRP A 38 -2.56 -4.60 6.28
N SER A 39 -2.32 -5.67 7.05
CA SER A 39 -1.53 -6.83 6.57
C SER A 39 -2.39 -7.91 5.93
N PHE A 40 -3.71 -7.90 6.13
CA PHE A 40 -4.66 -8.89 5.60
C PHE A 40 -4.39 -10.37 5.96
N ASP A 41 -3.48 -10.63 6.90
CA ASP A 41 -3.17 -11.98 7.38
C ASP A 41 -4.33 -12.70 8.06
N GLN A 42 -5.27 -11.94 8.62
CA GLN A 42 -6.36 -12.44 9.45
C GLN A 42 -7.64 -11.65 9.18
N ASP A 43 -8.77 -12.32 9.38
CA ASP A 43 -10.11 -11.74 9.31
C ASP A 43 -10.98 -12.29 10.44
N PRO A 44 -10.86 -11.71 11.64
CA PRO A 44 -11.77 -12.03 12.73
C PRO A 44 -13.13 -11.39 12.44
N ASP A 45 -14.05 -12.17 11.88
CA ASP A 45 -15.48 -11.84 11.78
C ASP A 45 -15.80 -10.56 10.98
N SER A 46 -15.29 -10.45 9.73
CA SER A 46 -15.51 -9.30 8.84
C SER A 46 -14.86 -8.00 9.32
N HIS A 47 -13.69 -8.13 9.92
CA HIS A 47 -12.89 -7.00 10.38
C HIS A 47 -11.43 -7.11 9.93
N ILE A 48 -10.84 -5.98 9.57
CA ILE A 48 -9.41 -5.86 9.31
C ILE A 48 -8.76 -5.12 10.47
N LEU A 49 -7.77 -5.76 11.10
CA LEU A 49 -6.99 -5.09 12.15
C LEU A 49 -5.96 -4.14 11.52
N ASP A 50 -6.10 -2.85 11.80
CA ASP A 50 -5.01 -1.89 11.69
C ASP A 50 -3.99 -2.17 12.79
N ARG A 51 -2.89 -2.83 12.41
CA ARG A 51 -1.87 -3.31 13.36
C ARG A 51 -1.15 -2.17 14.07
N SER A 52 -1.04 -1.02 13.42
CA SER A 52 -0.36 0.16 13.95
C SER A 52 -1.27 0.94 14.89
N GLY A 53 -2.47 1.28 14.43
CA GLY A 53 -3.45 2.03 15.21
C GLY A 53 -4.13 1.21 16.31
N ARG A 54 -4.04 -0.12 16.24
CA ARG A 54 -4.77 -1.09 17.09
C ARG A 54 -6.29 -0.85 17.05
N VAL A 55 -6.80 -0.58 15.85
CA VAL A 55 -8.22 -0.36 15.56
C VAL A 55 -8.70 -1.44 14.62
N SER A 56 -9.93 -1.89 14.79
CA SER A 56 -10.59 -2.78 13.82
C SER A 56 -11.40 -1.96 12.81
N ASP A 57 -11.11 -2.17 11.54
CA ASP A 57 -11.85 -1.61 10.42
C ASP A 57 -12.88 -2.62 9.92
N THR A 58 -14.03 -2.13 9.47
CA THR A 58 -15.07 -3.01 8.93
C THR A 58 -14.75 -3.33 7.47
N ILE A 59 -14.86 -4.59 7.08
CA ILE A 59 -14.83 -5.01 5.68
C ILE A 59 -16.18 -5.60 5.27
N GLU A 60 -16.74 -5.09 4.18
CA GLU A 60 -18.04 -5.51 3.63
C GLU A 60 -17.90 -5.99 2.18
N GLY A 61 -18.95 -6.63 1.67
CA GLY A 61 -19.00 -7.17 0.32
C GLY A 61 -18.35 -8.55 0.19
N GLN A 62 -18.09 -8.96 -1.05
CA GLN A 62 -17.47 -10.26 -1.33
C GLN A 62 -15.96 -10.11 -1.41
N TYR A 63 -15.22 -10.93 -0.68
CA TYR A 63 -13.76 -10.97 -0.73
C TYR A 63 -13.27 -12.37 -0.37
N ARG A 64 -11.98 -12.62 -0.61
CA ARG A 64 -11.28 -13.85 -0.18
C ARG A 64 -9.87 -13.50 0.25
N TYR A 65 -9.24 -14.40 0.99
CA TYR A 65 -7.80 -14.35 1.24
C TYR A 65 -7.10 -15.37 0.35
N LEU A 66 -5.98 -14.95 -0.23
CA LEU A 66 -5.06 -15.82 -0.98
C LEU A 66 -3.63 -15.57 -0.47
N PRO A 67 -2.67 -16.47 -0.74
CA PRO A 67 -1.28 -16.23 -0.40
C PRO A 67 -0.77 -14.89 -0.95
N GLY A 68 -0.25 -14.06 -0.05
CA GLY A 68 0.21 -12.70 -0.33
C GLY A 68 1.70 -12.61 -0.63
N VAL A 69 2.22 -11.37 -0.66
CA VAL A 69 3.66 -11.13 -0.65
C VAL A 69 4.26 -11.47 0.71
N SER A 70 3.46 -11.30 1.76
CA SER A 70 3.72 -11.70 3.13
C SER A 70 2.42 -12.29 3.69
N GLY A 71 2.47 -13.51 4.24
CA GLY A 71 1.27 -14.17 4.77
C GLY A 71 0.10 -14.23 3.77
N ASN A 72 -1.02 -13.56 4.08
CA ASN A 72 -2.20 -13.52 3.22
C ASN A 72 -2.44 -12.13 2.63
N ALA A 73 -2.87 -12.08 1.37
CA ALA A 73 -3.37 -10.88 0.72
C ALA A 73 -4.90 -10.90 0.65
N LEU A 74 -5.50 -9.72 0.73
CA LEU A 74 -6.92 -9.54 0.42
C LEU A 74 -7.12 -9.68 -1.09
N LYS A 75 -8.14 -10.43 -1.48
CA LYS A 75 -8.63 -10.54 -2.85
C LYS A 75 -10.03 -9.92 -2.95
N PRO A 76 -10.13 -8.61 -3.24
CA PRO A 76 -11.39 -7.99 -3.60
C PRO A 76 -12.06 -8.63 -4.83
N ASP A 77 -13.36 -8.42 -4.97
CA ASP A 77 -14.17 -8.96 -6.08
C ASP A 77 -14.24 -8.05 -7.32
N GLY A 78 -13.76 -6.80 -7.22
CA GLY A 78 -13.86 -5.80 -8.28
C GLY A 78 -15.18 -5.04 -8.31
N TYR A 79 -16.08 -5.29 -7.36
CA TYR A 79 -17.44 -4.76 -7.40
C TYR A 79 -17.96 -4.28 -6.04
N SER A 80 -17.93 -5.12 -5.01
CA SER A 80 -18.60 -4.89 -3.73
C SER A 80 -17.66 -4.77 -2.53
N THR A 81 -16.41 -5.25 -2.62
CA THR A 81 -15.48 -5.20 -1.48
C THR A 81 -15.21 -3.76 -1.06
N CYS A 82 -15.46 -3.43 0.20
CA CYS A 82 -15.18 -2.10 0.76
C CYS A 82 -14.67 -2.23 2.19
N ILE A 83 -13.64 -1.44 2.52
CA ILE A 83 -13.16 -1.29 3.90
C ILE A 83 -13.51 0.11 4.38
N THR A 84 -14.01 0.26 5.61
CA THR A 84 -14.42 1.56 6.15
C THR A 84 -14.00 1.77 7.61
N ARG A 85 -13.65 3.03 7.94
CA ARG A 85 -13.56 3.57 9.30
C ARG A 85 -14.25 4.93 9.34
N ASN A 86 -15.39 5.01 10.01
CA ASN A 86 -16.21 6.24 10.03
C ASN A 86 -15.64 7.37 10.91
N THR A 87 -14.81 7.02 11.88
CA THR A 87 -14.15 7.98 12.77
C THR A 87 -12.67 7.69 12.82
N VAL A 88 -11.88 8.64 12.33
CA VAL A 88 -10.43 8.51 12.24
C VAL A 88 -9.77 9.18 13.44
N GLN A 89 -8.77 8.51 14.01
CA GLN A 89 -7.97 9.06 15.12
C GLN A 89 -7.05 10.19 14.62
N GLU A 90 -6.71 11.14 15.50
CA GLU A 90 -5.82 12.25 15.19
C GLU A 90 -4.45 11.81 14.66
N SER A 91 -3.95 10.65 15.09
CA SER A 91 -2.67 10.08 14.64
C SER A 91 -2.61 9.77 13.13
N LEU A 92 -3.77 9.64 12.48
CA LEU A 92 -3.88 9.40 11.05
C LEU A 92 -4.17 10.69 10.26
N ILE A 93 -4.29 11.84 10.94
CA ILE A 93 -4.34 13.17 10.31
C ILE A 93 -2.91 13.62 10.06
N LEU A 94 -2.48 13.51 8.80
CA LEU A 94 -1.09 13.70 8.39
C LEU A 94 -0.85 15.19 8.10
N ASP A 95 0.08 15.86 8.79
CA ASP A 95 0.26 17.31 8.62
C ASP A 95 1.07 17.67 7.36
N SER A 96 2.39 17.64 7.46
CA SER A 96 3.27 18.26 6.46
C SER A 96 3.82 17.29 5.42
N ALA A 97 3.80 15.98 5.71
CA ALA A 97 4.42 14.96 4.89
C ALA A 97 3.91 13.57 5.27
N PHE A 98 3.86 12.65 4.30
CA PHE A 98 3.58 11.25 4.55
C PHE A 98 4.07 10.36 3.41
N THR A 99 4.06 9.05 3.66
CA THR A 99 4.26 8.02 2.66
C THR A 99 3.14 7.01 2.76
N VAL A 100 2.56 6.61 1.64
CA VAL A 100 1.60 5.50 1.54
C VAL A 100 2.17 4.45 0.59
N GLU A 101 2.06 3.18 0.94
CA GLU A 101 2.50 2.07 0.09
C GLU A 101 1.53 0.90 0.14
N ALA A 102 1.59 0.07 -0.91
CA ALA A 102 0.89 -1.20 -0.99
C ALA A 102 1.56 -2.14 -1.99
N TRP A 103 1.35 -3.43 -1.82
CA TRP A 103 1.58 -4.42 -2.86
C TRP A 103 0.27 -4.71 -3.56
N VAL A 104 0.26 -4.65 -4.89
CA VAL A 104 -0.96 -4.84 -5.69
C VAL A 104 -0.71 -5.79 -6.85
N VAL A 105 -1.70 -6.65 -7.12
CA VAL A 105 -1.80 -7.45 -8.34
C VAL A 105 -3.14 -7.17 -9.00
N PRO A 106 -3.19 -6.47 -10.13
CA PRO A 106 -4.45 -6.34 -10.86
C PRO A 106 -4.83 -7.69 -11.51
N ALA A 107 -6.00 -8.24 -11.18
CA ALA A 107 -6.60 -9.37 -11.90
C ALA A 107 -7.33 -8.88 -13.16
N ALA A 108 -7.97 -7.72 -13.05
CA ALA A 108 -8.45 -6.87 -14.14
C ALA A 108 -8.19 -5.41 -13.77
N TYR A 109 -8.11 -4.52 -14.76
CA TYR A 109 -8.09 -3.09 -14.45
C TYR A 109 -9.50 -2.62 -14.10
N PRO A 110 -9.65 -1.81 -13.03
CA PRO A 110 -10.95 -1.31 -12.65
C PRO A 110 -11.50 -0.38 -13.75
N TRP A 111 -12.82 -0.26 -13.85
CA TRP A 111 -13.42 0.57 -14.90
C TRP A 111 -13.39 2.07 -14.58
N ASN A 112 -13.01 2.42 -13.35
CA ASN A 112 -12.65 3.76 -12.92
C ASN A 112 -11.57 3.70 -11.81
N TRP A 113 -11.09 4.84 -11.35
CA TRP A 113 -10.18 4.95 -10.22
C TRP A 113 -10.80 4.37 -8.95
N CYS A 114 -10.09 3.44 -8.33
CA CYS A 114 -10.50 2.77 -7.10
C CYS A 114 -9.42 2.98 -6.04
N PRO A 115 -9.78 3.43 -4.82
CA PRO A 115 -8.81 3.64 -3.77
C PRO A 115 -8.28 2.29 -3.29
N VAL A 116 -6.96 2.15 -3.23
CA VAL A 116 -6.36 1.15 -2.34
C VAL A 116 -6.63 1.57 -0.90
N ILE A 117 -6.39 2.86 -0.62
CA ILE A 117 -6.72 3.50 0.64
C ILE A 117 -6.93 5.00 0.41
N ALA A 118 -7.90 5.58 1.12
CA ALA A 118 -8.23 6.98 1.07
C ALA A 118 -8.63 7.47 2.46
N LEU A 119 -8.22 8.69 2.77
CA LEU A 119 -8.62 9.40 3.97
C LEU A 119 -9.23 10.71 3.50
N SER A 120 -10.55 10.82 3.60
CA SER A 120 -11.29 11.95 3.05
C SER A 120 -12.56 12.22 3.87
N ASN A 121 -13.10 13.43 3.76
CA ASN A 121 -14.47 13.68 4.21
C ASN A 121 -15.50 12.87 3.38
N ASP A 122 -16.72 12.85 3.90
CA ASP A 122 -17.92 12.24 3.32
C ASP A 122 -18.24 12.66 1.89
N HIS A 123 -17.79 13.85 1.46
CA HIS A 123 -18.00 14.38 0.12
C HIS A 123 -16.84 14.19 -0.85
N SER A 124 -15.72 13.58 -0.43
CA SER A 124 -14.52 13.45 -1.29
C SER A 124 -13.91 14.79 -1.74
N GLU A 125 -13.99 15.81 -0.88
CA GLU A 125 -13.52 17.18 -1.17
C GLU A 125 -12.19 17.51 -0.47
N THR A 126 -11.90 16.83 0.63
CA THR A 126 -10.72 17.07 1.49
C THR A 126 -9.97 15.77 1.75
N GLY A 127 -8.70 15.86 2.16
CA GLY A 127 -7.85 14.72 2.43
C GLY A 127 -7.11 14.21 1.19
N PHE A 128 -6.93 12.89 1.10
CA PHE A 128 -6.21 12.23 0.00
C PHE A 128 -6.80 10.86 -0.37
N SER A 129 -6.48 10.42 -1.58
CA SER A 129 -6.80 9.08 -2.09
C SER A 129 -5.61 8.49 -2.84
N PHE A 130 -5.20 7.27 -2.48
CA PHE A 130 -4.19 6.50 -3.19
C PHE A 130 -4.87 5.42 -4.02
N ASN A 131 -4.90 5.61 -5.34
CA ASN A 131 -5.80 4.88 -6.24
C ASN A 131 -5.05 4.01 -7.24
N VAL A 132 -5.71 2.93 -7.68
CA VAL A 132 -5.38 2.21 -8.91
C VAL A 132 -6.36 2.56 -10.02
N GLY A 133 -5.85 2.69 -11.23
CA GLY A 133 -6.56 3.23 -12.38
C GLY A 133 -6.84 2.20 -13.50
N PRO A 134 -7.68 2.60 -14.47
CA PRO A 134 -8.20 1.71 -15.52
C PRO A 134 -7.16 1.28 -16.57
N ASN A 135 -5.98 1.89 -16.58
CA ASN A 135 -4.94 1.65 -17.58
C ASN A 135 -3.70 0.98 -16.97
N GLY A 136 -3.84 0.27 -15.86
CA GLY A 136 -2.71 -0.31 -15.13
C GLY A 136 -1.75 0.75 -14.57
N ASN A 137 -2.25 1.95 -14.28
CA ASN A 137 -1.58 3.06 -13.62
C ASN A 137 -2.12 3.25 -12.21
N PHE A 138 -1.47 4.08 -11.40
CA PHE A 138 -1.93 4.45 -10.07
C PHE A 138 -1.73 5.96 -9.84
N SER A 139 -2.44 6.51 -8.86
CA SER A 139 -2.39 7.94 -8.53
C SER A 139 -2.32 8.16 -7.03
N LEU A 140 -1.74 9.30 -6.64
CA LEU A 140 -2.07 9.95 -5.38
C LEU A 140 -2.79 11.25 -5.71
N GLU A 141 -3.96 11.40 -5.12
CA GLU A 141 -4.83 12.56 -5.27
C GLU A 141 -5.03 13.19 -3.90
N ALA A 142 -4.97 14.51 -3.80
CA ALA A 142 -5.13 15.19 -2.53
C ALA A 142 -5.62 16.64 -2.69
N SER A 143 -6.33 17.11 -1.67
CA SER A 143 -6.85 18.48 -1.60
C SER A 143 -5.80 19.42 -0.99
N PHE A 144 -5.04 20.13 -1.81
CA PHE A 144 -4.07 21.14 -1.38
C PHE A 144 -3.88 22.22 -2.45
N ALA A 145 -3.29 23.36 -2.08
CA ALA A 145 -3.22 24.54 -2.94
C ALA A 145 -4.60 24.99 -3.45
N GLU A 146 -5.62 24.89 -2.57
CA GLU A 146 -7.02 25.28 -2.84
C GLU A 146 -7.72 24.47 -3.95
N GLU A 147 -7.12 23.38 -4.42
CA GLU A 147 -7.64 22.54 -5.52
C GLU A 147 -7.46 21.04 -5.24
N TRP A 148 -8.13 20.20 -6.03
CA TRP A 148 -7.90 18.76 -6.03
C TRP A 148 -6.75 18.42 -6.98
N GLN A 149 -5.59 18.15 -6.40
CA GLN A 149 -4.37 17.86 -7.14
C GLN A 149 -4.25 16.37 -7.42
N VAL A 150 -3.80 16.03 -8.63
CA VAL A 150 -3.69 14.64 -9.11
C VAL A 150 -2.30 14.39 -9.64
N CYS A 151 -1.55 13.49 -9.00
CA CYS A 151 -0.31 12.94 -9.55
C CYS A 151 -0.59 11.50 -10.01
N THR A 152 -0.30 11.20 -11.27
CA THR A 152 -0.58 9.88 -11.89
C THR A 152 0.69 9.28 -12.48
N SER A 153 0.88 7.98 -12.30
CA SER A 153 1.97 7.22 -12.90
C SER A 153 1.78 7.04 -14.42
N GLU A 154 2.83 6.56 -15.09
CA GLU A 154 2.71 6.04 -16.45
C GLU A 154 1.69 4.90 -16.56
N LYS A 155 1.10 4.74 -17.76
CA LYS A 155 0.17 3.64 -18.08
C LYS A 155 0.92 2.31 -18.12
N ASN A 156 0.20 1.22 -17.80
CA ASN A 156 0.71 -0.15 -17.81
C ASN A 156 1.89 -0.42 -16.84
N ILE A 157 2.12 0.46 -15.85
CA ILE A 157 3.16 0.25 -14.84
C ILE A 157 2.87 -0.96 -13.94
N MET A 158 1.58 -1.28 -13.74
CA MET A 158 1.09 -2.46 -13.03
C MET A 158 0.53 -3.48 -14.03
N PRO A 159 1.34 -4.43 -14.53
CA PRO A 159 0.84 -5.47 -15.41
C PRO A 159 -0.13 -6.42 -14.68
N LEU A 160 -1.12 -6.93 -15.42
CA LEU A 160 -2.07 -7.91 -14.90
C LEU A 160 -1.34 -9.15 -14.35
N ARG A 161 -1.82 -9.66 -13.20
CA ARG A 161 -1.36 -10.91 -12.56
C ARG A 161 0.12 -10.91 -12.19
N LYS A 162 0.71 -9.74 -11.93
CA LYS A 162 2.06 -9.61 -11.35
C LYS A 162 2.03 -8.67 -10.17
N TRP A 163 2.78 -9.00 -9.13
CA TRP A 163 3.00 -8.11 -8.00
C TRP A 163 3.73 -6.85 -8.44
N THR A 164 3.16 -5.71 -8.07
CA THR A 164 3.80 -4.41 -8.16
C THR A 164 3.74 -3.76 -6.79
N HIS A 165 4.90 -3.40 -6.25
CA HIS A 165 4.97 -2.52 -5.10
C HIS A 165 4.73 -1.10 -5.59
N ILE A 166 3.71 -0.43 -5.08
CA ILE A 166 3.40 0.95 -5.37
C ILE A 166 3.54 1.78 -4.11
N ALA A 167 4.11 2.97 -4.25
CA ALA A 167 4.22 3.92 -3.15
C ALA A 167 4.03 5.36 -3.64
N ALA A 168 3.48 6.20 -2.79
CA ALA A 168 3.40 7.64 -2.99
C ALA A 168 3.96 8.37 -1.77
N VAL A 169 4.80 9.37 -2.04
CA VAL A 169 5.38 10.25 -1.03
C VAL A 169 4.82 11.64 -1.26
N PHE A 170 4.25 12.23 -0.22
CA PHE A 170 3.83 13.62 -0.19
C PHE A 170 4.72 14.40 0.79
N ASP A 171 5.17 15.57 0.36
CA ASP A 171 5.90 16.53 1.19
C ASP A 171 5.38 17.92 0.80
N SER A 172 4.77 18.64 1.75
CA SER A 172 4.13 19.94 1.51
C SER A 172 5.05 20.99 0.86
N LYS A 173 6.37 20.82 0.93
CA LYS A 173 7.38 21.72 0.33
C LYS A 173 7.88 21.25 -1.04
N LYS A 174 7.63 20.00 -1.41
CA LYS A 174 8.12 19.39 -2.66
C LYS A 174 7.00 18.92 -3.58
N GLY A 175 5.85 18.53 -3.04
CA GLY A 175 4.72 17.93 -3.73
C GLY A 175 4.71 16.40 -3.65
N ILE A 176 4.19 15.75 -4.69
CA ILE A 176 3.96 14.29 -4.75
C ILE A 176 5.05 13.61 -5.57
N ARG A 177 5.49 12.42 -5.14
CA ARG A 177 6.34 11.50 -5.92
C ARG A 177 5.76 10.10 -5.85
N LEU A 178 5.64 9.45 -7.00
CA LEU A 178 5.11 8.09 -7.15
C LEU A 178 6.24 7.14 -7.49
N TYR A 179 6.22 5.95 -6.89
CA TYR A 179 7.21 4.92 -7.09
C TYR A 179 6.55 3.58 -7.39
N ALA A 180 7.10 2.86 -8.37
CA ALA A 180 6.76 1.48 -8.66
C ALA A 180 8.02 0.61 -8.52
N ASN A 181 7.96 -0.44 -7.71
CA ASN A 181 9.08 -1.35 -7.44
C ASN A 181 10.38 -0.61 -7.07
N GLY A 182 10.25 0.43 -6.24
CA GLY A 182 11.38 1.26 -5.80
C GLY A 182 11.91 2.30 -6.81
N LYS A 183 11.29 2.45 -7.99
CA LYS A 183 11.70 3.43 -9.01
C LYS A 183 10.66 4.53 -9.17
N LEU A 184 11.11 5.78 -9.33
CA LEU A 184 10.23 6.93 -9.57
C LEU A 184 9.49 6.74 -10.91
N THR A 185 8.18 6.94 -10.92
CA THR A 185 7.31 6.77 -12.10
C THR A 185 6.34 7.94 -12.33
N GLY A 186 6.31 8.91 -11.42
CA GLY A 186 5.46 10.10 -11.53
C GLY A 186 5.85 11.13 -10.48
N GLN A 187 5.63 12.41 -10.79
CA GLN A 187 5.89 13.51 -9.87
C GLN A 187 4.93 14.67 -10.12
N LEU A 188 4.65 15.45 -9.08
CA LEU A 188 3.94 16.71 -9.13
C LEU A 188 4.65 17.66 -8.16
N ASP A 189 5.09 18.82 -8.64
CA ASP A 189 5.91 19.77 -7.87
C ASP A 189 5.11 20.87 -7.16
N GLU A 190 3.78 20.74 -7.19
CA GLU A 190 2.87 21.67 -6.52
C GLU A 190 3.02 21.59 -5.00
N LYS A 191 2.97 22.74 -4.34
CA LYS A 191 3.26 22.87 -2.90
C LYS A 191 2.01 23.26 -2.14
N GLY A 192 1.92 22.81 -0.91
CA GLY A 192 0.77 23.12 -0.05
C GLY A 192 0.60 22.09 1.04
N LYS A 193 -0.20 22.44 2.04
CA LYS A 193 -0.65 21.48 3.05
C LYS A 193 -1.96 20.87 2.60
N ILE A 194 -2.16 19.59 2.92
CA ILE A 194 -3.45 18.95 2.67
C ILE A 194 -4.49 19.55 3.60
N ASN A 195 -5.63 19.88 3.02
CA ASN A 195 -6.82 20.27 3.75
C ASN A 195 -7.52 19.01 4.26
N TYR A 196 -7.70 18.89 5.57
CA TYR A 196 -8.47 17.82 6.23
C TYR A 196 -9.75 18.35 6.89
N LYS A 197 -10.32 19.47 6.39
CA LYS A 197 -11.55 20.05 6.94
C LYS A 197 -12.72 19.07 6.82
N GLY A 198 -13.54 19.01 7.87
CA GLY A 198 -14.66 18.08 7.98
C GLY A 198 -14.28 16.76 8.65
N GLN A 199 -15.27 15.96 9.01
CA GLN A 199 -15.04 14.66 9.62
C GLN A 199 -14.42 13.71 8.60
N GLN A 200 -13.17 13.32 8.82
CA GLN A 200 -12.45 12.41 7.95
C GLN A 200 -12.88 10.96 8.19
N GLN A 201 -12.94 10.20 7.11
CA GLN A 201 -13.26 8.78 7.08
C GLN A 201 -12.19 8.04 6.29
N LEU A 202 -11.84 6.85 6.75
CA LEU A 202 -10.97 5.95 6.02
C LEU A 202 -11.81 5.06 5.11
N ARG A 203 -11.38 4.90 3.87
CA ARG A 203 -12.00 3.99 2.91
C ARG A 203 -10.96 3.23 2.11
N GLY A 204 -11.22 1.97 1.83
CA GLY A 204 -10.36 1.13 0.98
C GLY A 204 -11.16 0.31 -0.02
N MET A 205 -10.49 -0.11 -1.07
CA MET A 205 -10.95 -0.93 -2.20
C MET A 205 -11.97 -0.26 -3.12
N MET A 206 -13.02 0.35 -2.60
CA MET A 206 -14.16 0.87 -3.39
C MET A 206 -14.24 2.39 -3.43
N ASN A 207 -14.64 2.96 -4.56
CA ASN A 207 -14.91 4.40 -4.71
C ASN A 207 -15.95 4.93 -3.70
N TYR A 208 -15.87 6.22 -3.36
CA TYR A 208 -16.77 6.86 -2.37
C TYR A 208 -18.20 7.09 -2.88
N SER A 209 -18.34 7.37 -4.17
CA SER A 209 -19.64 7.63 -4.79
C SER A 209 -19.72 6.96 -6.16
N LYS A 210 -20.94 6.60 -6.58
CA LYS A 210 -21.16 6.01 -7.90
C LYS A 210 -20.64 6.95 -8.98
N CYS A 211 -19.78 6.45 -9.84
CA CYS A 211 -19.22 7.23 -10.94
C CYS A 211 -19.40 6.49 -12.26
N LYS A 212 -19.30 7.20 -13.38
CA LYS A 212 -19.26 6.55 -14.71
C LYS A 212 -17.87 5.96 -14.94
N PRO A 213 -17.71 4.93 -15.77
CA PRO A 213 -16.39 4.45 -16.21
C PRO A 213 -15.52 5.59 -16.79
N SER A 214 -14.20 5.50 -16.70
CA SER A 214 -13.31 6.59 -17.16
C SER A 214 -13.29 6.78 -18.69
N ASN A 215 -13.56 5.71 -19.46
CA ASN A 215 -13.45 5.71 -20.92
C ASN A 215 -14.81 5.41 -21.59
N ILE A 216 -15.81 6.25 -21.35
CA ILE A 216 -17.15 6.06 -21.92
C ILE A 216 -17.26 6.56 -23.36
N VAL A 217 -17.90 5.75 -24.22
CA VAL A 217 -18.24 6.15 -25.60
C VAL A 217 -19.59 6.87 -25.65
N ARG A 218 -20.54 6.52 -24.75
CA ARG A 218 -21.89 7.09 -24.71
C ARG A 218 -22.16 7.77 -23.37
N GLN A 219 -22.03 9.09 -23.33
CA GLN A 219 -22.20 9.89 -22.11
C GLN A 219 -23.58 9.70 -21.45
N HIS A 220 -24.65 9.67 -22.24
CA HIS A 220 -26.04 9.56 -21.74
C HIS A 220 -26.50 8.11 -21.55
N GLY A 221 -25.87 7.14 -22.22
CA GLY A 221 -26.24 5.72 -22.13
C GLY A 221 -25.49 4.93 -21.06
N THR A 222 -24.52 5.55 -20.39
CA THR A 222 -23.72 4.90 -19.35
C THR A 222 -24.14 5.41 -17.98
N LEU A 223 -24.63 4.51 -17.13
CA LEU A 223 -25.06 4.82 -15.78
C LEU A 223 -23.88 4.76 -14.79
N PRO A 224 -23.88 5.59 -13.74
CA PRO A 224 -22.90 5.49 -12.66
C PRO A 224 -23.01 4.17 -11.89
N GLY A 225 -21.86 3.62 -11.50
CA GLY A 225 -21.75 2.38 -10.73
C GLY A 225 -20.71 2.45 -9.61
N TRP A 226 -20.71 1.43 -8.78
CA TRP A 226 -19.63 1.16 -7.82
C TRP A 226 -18.51 0.40 -8.53
N PHE A 227 -17.28 0.76 -8.22
CA PHE A 227 -16.08 0.08 -8.71
C PHE A 227 -15.17 -0.17 -7.53
N SER A 228 -14.69 -1.39 -7.43
CA SER A 228 -13.72 -1.79 -6.42
C SER A 228 -12.45 -2.29 -7.11
N VAL A 229 -11.35 -2.31 -6.37
CA VAL A 229 -10.11 -2.98 -6.81
C VAL A 229 -10.45 -4.43 -7.17
N ASP A 230 -9.84 -4.96 -8.23
CA ASP A 230 -10.02 -6.33 -8.68
C ASP A 230 -8.66 -7.01 -8.80
N GLY A 231 -8.29 -7.82 -7.82
CA GLY A 231 -6.90 -8.24 -7.71
C GLY A 231 -6.51 -8.85 -6.38
N LEU A 232 -5.22 -8.79 -6.08
CA LEU A 232 -4.68 -8.96 -4.74
C LEU A 232 -4.15 -7.63 -4.22
N VAL A 233 -4.39 -7.34 -2.95
CA VAL A 233 -3.83 -6.20 -2.24
C VAL A 233 -3.22 -6.70 -0.94
N ASP A 234 -2.01 -6.27 -0.64
CA ASP A 234 -1.26 -6.71 0.52
C ASP A 234 -0.41 -5.58 1.11
N GLU A 235 -0.11 -5.68 2.40
CA GLU A 235 0.81 -4.79 3.13
C GLU A 235 0.53 -3.29 2.90
N VAL A 236 -0.73 -2.86 3.03
CA VAL A 236 -1.11 -1.45 2.87
C VAL A 236 -0.67 -0.68 4.12
N LYS A 237 0.21 0.30 3.93
CA LYS A 237 0.82 1.06 5.03
C LYS A 237 0.76 2.55 4.77
N ILE A 238 0.54 3.32 5.84
CA ILE A 238 0.71 4.77 5.87
C ILE A 238 1.77 5.09 6.92
N TYR A 239 2.71 5.96 6.57
CA TYR A 239 3.72 6.53 7.46
C TYR A 239 3.54 8.04 7.53
N ASN A 240 3.72 8.63 8.71
CA ASN A 240 3.62 10.08 8.91
C ASN A 240 4.90 10.86 8.53
N THR A 241 5.76 10.26 7.71
CA THR A 241 7.03 10.84 7.26
C THR A 241 7.17 10.70 5.74
N ALA A 242 7.75 11.72 5.09
CA ALA A 242 8.17 11.61 3.70
C ALA A 242 9.45 10.78 3.60
N MET A 243 9.36 9.63 2.94
CA MET A 243 10.52 8.76 2.67
C MET A 243 11.26 9.21 1.41
N SER A 244 12.58 9.02 1.43
CA SER A 244 13.42 9.17 0.24
C SER A 244 13.23 8.00 -0.74
N GLY A 245 13.54 8.22 -2.01
CA GLY A 245 13.50 7.13 -3.00
C GLY A 245 14.41 5.94 -2.64
N LYS A 246 15.48 6.16 -1.87
CA LYS A 246 16.35 5.08 -1.36
C LYS A 246 15.65 4.23 -0.30
N GLU A 247 14.84 4.85 0.56
CA GLU A 247 14.03 4.14 1.57
C GLU A 247 12.91 3.35 0.91
N ILE A 248 12.20 3.94 -0.06
CA ILE A 248 11.19 3.21 -0.85
C ILE A 248 11.80 2.01 -1.58
N ALA A 249 12.97 2.18 -2.20
CA ALA A 249 13.69 1.07 -2.83
C ALA A 249 14.12 -0.01 -1.83
N ARG A 250 14.37 0.35 -0.56
CA ARG A 250 14.67 -0.60 0.51
C ARG A 250 13.43 -1.38 0.93
N LEU A 251 12.28 -0.72 1.09
CA LEU A 251 11.01 -1.36 1.41
C LEU A 251 10.62 -2.39 0.34
N PHE A 252 10.73 -2.03 -0.94
CA PHE A 252 10.54 -2.97 -2.05
C PHE A 252 11.46 -4.20 -1.95
N ARG A 253 12.76 -3.97 -1.72
CA ARG A 253 13.76 -5.05 -1.65
C ARG A 253 13.61 -5.95 -0.44
N ALA A 254 13.03 -5.46 0.66
CA ALA A 254 12.86 -6.24 1.89
C ALA A 254 11.93 -7.46 1.70
N ILE A 255 11.03 -7.41 0.72
CA ILE A 255 10.07 -8.48 0.40
C ILE A 255 10.44 -9.21 -0.92
N SER A 256 11.45 -8.72 -1.64
CA SER A 256 11.90 -9.30 -2.92
C SER A 256 12.92 -10.44 -2.73
N PRO A 257 12.88 -11.53 -3.51
CA PRO A 257 11.97 -11.81 -4.63
C PRO A 257 10.56 -12.22 -4.16
N VAL A 258 9.55 -11.69 -4.84
CA VAL A 258 8.15 -12.00 -4.55
C VAL A 258 7.72 -13.22 -5.36
N LYS A 259 7.02 -14.15 -4.71
CA LYS A 259 6.44 -15.32 -5.40
C LYS A 259 5.38 -14.89 -6.39
N ASP A 260 5.22 -15.66 -7.47
CA ASP A 260 4.13 -15.42 -8.42
C ASP A 260 2.77 -15.47 -7.69
N PRO A 261 1.86 -14.52 -7.98
CA PRO A 261 0.58 -14.46 -7.29
C PRO A 261 -0.28 -15.67 -7.65
N SER A 262 -1.01 -16.19 -6.66
CA SER A 262 -1.92 -17.32 -6.82
C SER A 262 -3.23 -16.96 -7.54
N LEU A 263 -3.18 -16.09 -8.55
CA LEU A 263 -4.33 -15.66 -9.35
C LEU A 263 -4.51 -16.51 -10.59
N LYS A 264 -5.64 -17.22 -10.67
CA LYS A 264 -6.03 -17.97 -11.86
C LYS A 264 -6.64 -17.04 -12.91
N PHE A 265 -6.48 -17.40 -14.19
CA PHE A 265 -7.25 -16.77 -15.26
C PHE A 265 -8.74 -16.99 -15.04
N ARG A 266 -9.52 -15.93 -15.26
CA ARG A 266 -10.99 -16.05 -15.31
C ARG A 266 -11.34 -16.88 -16.53
N GLN A 267 -12.00 -18.01 -16.29
CA GLN A 267 -12.60 -18.81 -17.34
C GLN A 267 -14.08 -18.47 -17.39
N MET A 268 -14.56 -18.09 -18.57
CA MET A 268 -15.99 -17.93 -18.78
C MET A 268 -16.68 -19.27 -18.52
N PRO A 269 -17.89 -19.28 -17.92
CA PRO A 269 -18.72 -20.48 -17.89
C PRO A 269 -18.81 -21.02 -19.32
N SER A 270 -18.39 -22.27 -19.49
CA SER A 270 -18.52 -22.98 -20.76
C SER A 270 -19.61 -24.02 -20.61
N GLY A 271 -20.43 -24.17 -21.65
CA GLY A 271 -21.40 -25.26 -21.73
C GLY A 271 -20.71 -26.62 -21.89
N PRO A 272 -21.48 -27.71 -21.90
CA PRO A 272 -20.96 -29.04 -22.18
C PRO A 272 -20.15 -29.07 -23.48
N LYS A 273 -19.09 -29.91 -23.55
CA LYS A 273 -18.32 -30.10 -24.79
C LYS A 273 -19.23 -30.65 -25.90
N GLY A 274 -19.08 -30.12 -27.12
CA GLY A 274 -19.83 -30.56 -28.31
C GLY A 274 -20.87 -29.53 -28.78
N PRO A 275 -21.62 -29.83 -29.87
CA PRO A 275 -22.71 -28.99 -30.34
C PRO A 275 -23.87 -29.10 -29.34
N GLY A 276 -23.79 -28.36 -28.23
CA GLY A 276 -24.89 -28.24 -27.29
C GLY A 276 -26.13 -27.68 -28.01
N ARG A 277 -27.31 -28.21 -27.70
CA ARG A 277 -28.56 -27.56 -28.10
C ARG A 277 -28.76 -26.35 -27.19
N PHE A 278 -28.51 -25.15 -27.71
CA PHE A 278 -29.01 -23.92 -27.10
C PHE A 278 -30.51 -23.81 -27.38
N GLY A 279 -31.34 -23.75 -26.35
CA GLY A 279 -32.79 -23.66 -26.50
C GLY A 279 -33.49 -23.30 -25.19
N ALA A 280 -34.68 -22.73 -25.29
CA ALA A 280 -35.58 -22.51 -24.16
C ALA A 280 -36.52 -23.70 -24.02
N TYR A 281 -36.77 -24.14 -22.79
CA TYR A 281 -37.75 -25.16 -22.47
C TYR A 281 -38.89 -24.51 -21.70
N TYR A 282 -40.14 -24.82 -22.06
CA TYR A 282 -41.29 -24.42 -21.25
C TYR A 282 -41.22 -25.15 -19.92
N CYS A 283 -41.18 -24.39 -18.83
CA CYS A 283 -41.39 -24.93 -17.48
C CYS A 283 -42.90 -24.89 -17.24
N ASN A 284 -43.54 -26.06 -17.13
CA ASN A 284 -44.94 -26.19 -16.71
C ASN A 284 -45.06 -26.07 -15.20
#